data_AF-A0A9P9G4V9-F1
#
_entry.id   AF-A0A9P9G4V9-F1
#
_cell.length_a   1.000
_cell.length_b   1.000
_cell.length_c   1.000
_cell.angle_alpha   90.00
_cell.angle_beta   90.00
_cell.angle_gamma   90.00
#
_symmetry.space_group_name_H-M   'P 1'
#
loop_
_entity.id
_entity.type
_entity.pdbx_description
1 polymer ?
#
loop_
_entity_poly.entity_id
_entity_poly.type
_entity_poly.pdbx_seq_one_letter_code
_entity_poly.pdbx_strand_id
1 'polypeptide(L)'
;MPTTKKVANEATGPQRASDFNGALQAVPGQSAMMHVLQYSYMAQTTLRKCDFEALIKASQEAGKILHECGSPIDCTGNQTWPEDAERINMQIKEKYSEFPAVADGFKRHVEHARAAIAASR
;
A
#
# COMPACT_ATOMS: atom_id res chain seq x y z
N MET A 1 -23.37 -25.04 -49.78
CA MET A 1 -22.90 -25.04 -48.38
C MET A 1 -22.44 -23.62 -48.06
N PRO A 2 -23.01 -22.90 -47.08
CA PRO A 2 -22.44 -21.63 -46.65
C PRO A 2 -21.30 -21.90 -45.68
N THR A 3 -20.14 -21.35 -46.02
CA THR A 3 -18.88 -21.36 -45.28
C THR A 3 -19.05 -20.75 -43.90
N THR A 4 -18.76 -21.53 -42.86
CA THR A 4 -18.63 -21.04 -41.48
C THR A 4 -17.51 -20.02 -41.44
N LYS A 5 -17.83 -18.73 -41.23
CA LYS A 5 -16.84 -17.72 -40.86
C LYS A 5 -16.25 -18.11 -39.52
N LYS A 6 -15.06 -18.71 -39.52
CA LYS A 6 -14.27 -18.90 -38.30
C LYS A 6 -13.89 -17.50 -37.82
N VAL A 7 -14.56 -17.03 -36.77
CA VAL A 7 -14.21 -15.76 -36.10
C VAL A 7 -12.85 -16.00 -35.44
N ALA A 8 -11.78 -15.70 -36.17
CA ALA A 8 -10.42 -15.80 -35.70
C ALA A 8 -10.13 -14.60 -34.79
N ASN A 9 -10.51 -14.69 -33.52
CA ASN A 9 -9.81 -13.95 -32.46
C ASN A 9 -10.21 -14.44 -31.05
N GLU A 10 -10.02 -15.73 -30.76
CA GLU A 10 -10.01 -16.15 -29.35
C GLU A 10 -8.63 -15.86 -28.78
N ALA A 11 -8.51 -14.83 -27.94
CA ALA A 11 -7.29 -14.54 -27.20
C ALA A 11 -6.78 -15.83 -26.52
N THR A 12 -5.50 -16.16 -26.73
CA THR A 12 -4.87 -17.35 -26.15
C THR A 12 -4.86 -17.24 -24.62
N GLY A 13 -4.78 -18.37 -23.90
CA GLY A 13 -4.70 -18.37 -22.43
C GLY A 13 -3.67 -17.38 -21.84
N PRO A 14 -2.44 -17.31 -22.38
CA PRO A 14 -1.44 -16.33 -21.98
C PRO A 14 -1.86 -14.87 -22.25
N GLN A 15 -2.49 -14.59 -23.39
CA GLN A 15 -2.96 -13.24 -23.71
C GLN A 15 -4.03 -12.79 -22.72
N ARG A 16 -5.00 -13.66 -22.42
CA ARG A 16 -6.05 -13.38 -21.42
C ARG A 16 -5.47 -13.10 -20.04
N ALA A 17 -4.43 -13.84 -19.63
CA ALA A 17 -3.74 -13.60 -18.37
C ALA A 17 -3.01 -12.25 -18.35
N SER A 18 -2.34 -11.88 -19.46
CA SER A 18 -1.67 -10.58 -19.59
C SER A 18 -2.67 -9.43 -19.57
N ASP A 19 -3.77 -9.55 -20.30
CA ASP A 19 -4.82 -8.52 -20.36
C ASP A 19 -5.46 -8.32 -18.99
N PHE A 20 -5.72 -9.42 -18.26
CA PHE A 20 -6.23 -9.38 -16.90
C PHE A 20 -5.25 -8.69 -15.93
N ASN A 21 -3.96 -9.04 -16.01
CA ASN A 21 -2.94 -8.37 -15.18
C ASN A 21 -2.82 -6.88 -15.52
N GLY A 22 -2.88 -6.52 -16.80
CA GLY A 22 -2.90 -5.12 -17.24
C GLY A 22 -4.12 -4.37 -16.72
N ALA A 23 -5.31 -4.98 -16.77
CA ALA A 23 -6.53 -4.39 -16.23
C ALA A 23 -6.45 -4.18 -14.71
N LEU A 24 -5.88 -5.12 -13.97
CA LEU A 24 -5.65 -4.98 -12.53
C LEU A 24 -4.70 -3.82 -12.21
N GLN A 25 -3.58 -3.72 -12.94
CA GLN A 25 -2.61 -2.63 -12.74
C GLN A 25 -3.16 -1.26 -13.14
N ALA A 26 -4.16 -1.22 -14.03
CA ALA A 26 -4.83 0.01 -14.41
C ALA A 26 -5.83 0.53 -13.36
N VAL A 27 -6.18 -0.26 -12.35
CA VAL A 27 -7.07 0.18 -11.27
C VAL A 27 -6.37 1.26 -10.42
N PRO A 28 -6.94 2.47 -10.30
CA PRO A 28 -6.38 3.52 -9.46
C PRO A 28 -6.11 3.03 -8.04
N GLY A 29 -4.90 3.28 -7.55
CA GLY A 29 -4.50 2.88 -6.20
C GLY A 29 -4.20 1.41 -6.01
N GLN A 30 -4.26 0.55 -7.03
CA GLN A 30 -3.96 -0.89 -6.90
C GLN A 30 -2.56 -1.13 -6.32
N SER A 31 -1.53 -0.48 -6.86
CA SER A 31 -0.16 -0.60 -6.34
C SER A 31 -0.07 -0.17 -4.87
N ALA A 32 -0.74 0.94 -4.52
CA ALA A 32 -0.80 1.44 -3.16
C ALA A 32 -1.47 0.45 -2.19
N MET A 33 -2.61 -0.12 -2.59
CA MET A 33 -3.31 -1.15 -1.82
C MET A 33 -2.47 -2.41 -1.63
N MET A 34 -1.74 -2.86 -2.67
CA MET A 34 -0.87 -4.02 -2.57
C MET A 34 0.28 -3.81 -1.58
N HIS A 35 0.90 -2.63 -1.58
CA HIS A 35 1.94 -2.28 -0.60
C HIS A 35 1.40 -2.28 0.83
N VAL A 36 0.21 -1.71 1.04
CA VAL A 36 -0.47 -1.72 2.34
C VAL A 36 -0.69 -3.16 2.81
N LEU A 37 -1.26 -4.00 1.95
CA LEU A 37 -1.56 -5.40 2.26
C LEU A 37 -0.30 -6.22 2.59
N GLN A 38 0.75 -6.07 1.79
CA GLN A 38 2.02 -6.77 2.00
C GLN A 38 2.69 -6.38 3.32
N TYR A 39 2.73 -5.07 3.63
CA TYR A 39 3.29 -4.59 4.89
C TYR A 39 2.47 -5.07 6.09
N SER A 40 1.13 -4.94 6.02
CA SER A 40 0.25 -5.37 7.11
C SER A 40 0.37 -6.87 7.38
N TYR A 41 0.45 -7.70 6.33
CA TYR A 41 0.67 -9.14 6.48
C TYR A 41 2.02 -9.44 7.13
N MET A 42 3.11 -8.83 6.63
CA MET A 42 4.45 -8.99 7.21
C MET A 42 4.47 -8.59 8.69
N ALA A 43 3.92 -7.42 9.04
CA ALA A 43 3.88 -6.94 10.41
C ALA A 43 3.01 -7.83 11.32
N GLN A 44 1.87 -8.33 10.82
CA GLN A 44 1.00 -9.23 11.57
C GLN A 44 1.67 -10.58 11.88
N THR A 45 2.46 -11.11 10.94
CA THR A 45 3.20 -12.37 11.15
C THR A 45 4.44 -12.20 12.02
N THR A 46 5.00 -10.99 12.09
CA THR A 46 6.22 -10.69 12.84
C THR A 46 5.92 -10.30 14.30
N LEU A 47 4.87 -9.52 14.52
CA LEU A 47 4.55 -8.96 15.83
C LEU A 47 3.50 -9.79 16.57
N ARG A 48 3.50 -9.67 17.91
CA ARG A 48 2.36 -10.13 18.72
C ARG A 48 1.13 -9.29 18.40
N LYS A 49 -0.06 -9.86 18.61
CA LYS A 49 -1.34 -9.20 18.34
C LYS A 49 -1.44 -7.78 18.94
N CYS A 50 -1.07 -7.61 20.21
CA CYS A 50 -1.12 -6.30 20.88
C CYS A 50 -0.17 -5.27 20.25
N ASP A 51 0.99 -5.72 19.78
CA ASP A 51 1.99 -4.87 19.14
C ASP A 51 1.55 -4.48 17.72
N PHE A 52 0.97 -5.43 16.98
CA PHE A 52 0.36 -5.15 15.68
C PHE A 52 -0.80 -4.14 15.79
N GLU A 53 -1.71 -4.31 16.76
CA GLU A 53 -2.79 -3.35 17.00
C GLU A 53 -2.27 -1.95 17.35
N ALA A 54 -1.17 -1.86 18.13
CA ALA A 54 -0.52 -0.60 18.42
C ALA A 54 0.12 0.05 17.17
N LEU A 55 0.74 -0.75 16.30
CA LEU A 55 1.29 -0.30 15.02
C LEU A 55 0.20 0.29 14.11
N ILE A 56 -0.97 -0.37 14.03
CA ILE A 56 -2.12 0.12 13.25
C ILE A 56 -2.63 1.46 13.80
N LYS A 57 -2.74 1.61 15.12
CA LYS A 57 -3.13 2.88 15.74
C LYS A 57 -2.16 4.02 15.42
N ALA A 58 -0.85 3.75 15.52
CA ALA A 58 0.17 4.73 15.16
C ALA A 58 0.09 5.11 13.66
N SER A 59 -0.16 4.15 12.78
CA SER A 59 -0.36 4.40 11.35
C SER A 59 -1.56 5.33 11.09
N GLN A 60 -2.68 5.08 11.77
CA GLN A 60 -3.88 5.92 11.68
C GLN A 60 -3.63 7.34 12.19
N GLU A 61 -2.92 7.48 13.30
CA GLU A 61 -2.58 8.78 13.89
C GLU A 61 -1.64 9.59 12.98
N ALA A 62 -0.57 8.98 12.47
CA ALA A 62 0.32 9.62 11.50
C ALA A 62 -0.43 10.01 10.22
N GLY A 63 -1.29 9.12 9.70
CA GLY A 63 -2.12 9.39 8.53
C GLY A 63 -3.08 10.56 8.72
N LYS A 64 -3.66 10.70 9.92
CA LYS A 64 -4.53 11.81 10.30
C LYS A 64 -3.76 13.13 10.33
N ILE A 65 -2.60 13.18 10.99
CA ILE A 65 -1.75 14.37 11.03
C ILE A 65 -1.38 14.82 9.62
N LEU A 66 -0.95 13.89 8.76
CA LEU A 66 -0.60 14.20 7.37
C LEU A 66 -1.79 14.74 6.57
N HIS A 67 -3.00 14.24 6.84
CA HIS A 67 -4.22 14.77 6.22
C HIS A 67 -4.52 16.20 6.69
N GLU A 68 -4.48 16.45 8.00
CA GLU A 68 -4.78 17.75 8.61
C GLU A 68 -3.76 18.83 8.24
N CYS A 69 -2.48 18.46 8.10
CA CYS A 69 -1.42 19.37 7.65
C CYS A 69 -1.41 19.61 6.13
N GLY A 70 -2.36 19.05 5.37
CA GLY A 70 -2.38 19.18 3.91
C GLY A 70 -1.13 18.63 3.23
N SER A 71 -0.46 17.66 3.86
CA SER A 71 0.77 17.07 3.31
C SER A 71 0.47 16.41 1.96
N PRO A 72 1.33 16.57 0.94
CA PRO A 72 1.10 15.94 -0.36
C PRO A 72 0.96 14.42 -0.20
N ILE A 73 0.28 13.81 -1.16
CA ILE A 73 0.18 12.36 -1.27
C ILE A 73 1.29 11.92 -2.20
N ASP A 74 2.41 11.50 -1.62
CA ASP A 74 3.58 10.99 -2.32
C ASP A 74 3.98 9.63 -1.72
N CYS A 75 4.31 8.68 -2.59
CA CYS A 75 4.71 7.31 -2.24
C CYS A 75 6.22 7.06 -2.45
N THR A 76 7.00 8.10 -2.75
CA THR A 76 8.44 7.99 -2.99
C THR A 76 9.25 7.65 -1.74
N GLY A 77 8.70 7.82 -0.53
CA GLY A 77 9.42 7.69 0.73
C GLY A 77 10.37 8.84 1.05
N ASN A 78 10.44 9.86 0.18
CA ASN A 78 11.31 11.03 0.34
C ASN A 78 10.57 12.22 0.94
N GLN A 79 9.29 12.05 1.29
CA GLN A 79 8.48 13.12 1.82
C GLN A 79 8.92 13.48 3.24
N THR A 80 9.28 14.75 3.45
CA THR A 80 9.42 15.31 4.79
C THR A 80 8.05 15.36 5.44
N TRP A 81 7.87 14.64 6.54
CA TRP A 81 6.62 14.68 7.30
C TRP A 81 6.62 15.86 8.27
N PRO A 82 5.43 16.36 8.67
CA PRO A 82 5.30 17.25 9.81
C PRO A 82 5.94 16.64 11.07
N GLU A 83 6.47 17.48 11.95
CA GLU A 83 7.20 17.06 13.16
C GLU A 83 6.44 16.04 14.01
N ASP A 84 5.12 16.23 14.17
CA ASP A 84 4.27 15.32 14.95
C ASP A 84 4.19 13.92 14.32
N ALA A 85 4.07 13.84 13.00
CA ALA A 85 4.04 12.56 12.29
C ALA A 85 5.44 11.91 12.27
N GLU A 86 6.51 12.71 12.13
CA GLU A 86 7.88 12.18 12.16
C GLU A 86 8.25 11.67 13.57
N ARG A 87 7.73 12.28 14.62
CA ARG A 87 7.85 11.77 16.00
C ARG A 87 7.19 10.40 16.17
N ILE A 88 6.02 10.17 15.59
CA ILE A 88 5.40 8.84 15.58
C ILE A 88 6.30 7.84 14.84
N ASN A 89 6.83 8.22 13.67
CA ASN A 89 7.76 7.38 12.92
C ASN A 89 9.01 7.00 13.74
N MET A 90 9.61 7.96 14.46
CA MET A 90 10.74 7.69 15.36
C MET A 90 10.36 6.74 16.50
N GLN A 91 9.22 6.94 17.15
CA GLN A 91 8.74 6.03 18.22
C GLN A 91 8.54 4.59 17.70
N ILE A 92 8.04 4.43 16.47
CA ILE A 92 7.91 3.13 15.83
C ILE A 92 9.27 2.50 15.53
N LYS A 93 10.23 3.28 15.05
CA LYS A 93 11.60 2.80 14.82
C LYS A 93 12.28 2.35 16.10
N GLU A 94 12.14 3.10 17.18
CA GLU A 94 12.70 2.73 18.48
C GLU A 94 12.03 1.46 19.03
N LYS A 95 10.69 1.44 19.05
CA LYS A 95 9.91 0.35 19.62
C LYS A 95 10.11 -0.98 18.89
N TYR A 96 10.26 -0.95 17.58
CA TYR A 96 10.42 -2.15 16.75
C TYR A 96 11.82 -2.24 16.13
N SER A 97 12.84 -1.71 16.81
CA SER A 97 14.23 -1.75 16.37
C SER A 97 14.77 -3.17 16.15
N GLU A 98 14.25 -4.16 16.87
CA GLU A 98 14.55 -5.59 16.67
C GLU A 98 13.88 -6.19 15.41
N PHE A 99 12.96 -5.45 14.78
CA PHE A 99 12.22 -5.85 13.57
C PHE A 99 12.39 -4.80 12.46
N PRO A 100 13.56 -4.73 11.78
CA PRO A 100 13.87 -3.67 10.82
C PRO A 100 12.82 -3.52 9.70
N ALA A 101 12.28 -4.63 9.20
CA ALA A 101 11.24 -4.60 8.16
C ALA A 101 9.95 -3.87 8.62
N VAL A 102 9.59 -4.00 9.91
CA VAL A 102 8.46 -3.29 10.51
C VAL A 102 8.80 -1.82 10.72
N ALA A 103 9.94 -1.54 11.35
CA ALA A 103 10.40 -0.20 11.68
C ALA A 103 10.60 0.68 10.43
N ASP A 104 11.36 0.20 9.45
CA ASP A 104 11.72 0.97 8.27
C ASP A 104 10.58 1.05 7.25
N GLY A 105 9.69 0.05 7.24
CA GLY A 105 8.54 0.01 6.33
C GLY A 105 7.38 0.92 6.74
N PHE A 106 7.35 1.40 8.00
CA PHE A 106 6.21 2.13 8.56
C PHE A 106 5.87 3.40 7.77
N LYS A 107 6.87 4.25 7.51
CA LYS A 107 6.67 5.51 6.79
C LYS A 107 6.05 5.29 5.42
N ARG A 108 6.61 4.35 4.67
CA ARG A 108 6.12 3.96 3.34
C ARG A 108 4.70 3.39 3.41
N HIS A 109 4.39 2.60 4.43
CA HIS A 109 3.05 2.05 4.63
C HIS A 109 2.00 3.14 4.81
N VAL A 110 2.26 4.16 5.63
CA VAL A 110 1.33 5.28 5.85
C VAL A 110 1.11 6.08 4.56
N GLU A 111 2.18 6.35 3.80
CA GLU A 111 2.11 7.04 2.51
C GLU A 111 1.23 6.28 1.50
N HIS A 112 1.44 4.96 1.36
CA HIS A 112 0.66 4.12 0.45
C HIS A 112 -0.79 3.96 0.94
N ALA A 113 -1.03 3.91 2.25
CA ALA A 113 -2.39 3.90 2.80
C ALA A 113 -3.16 5.18 2.42
N ARG A 114 -2.52 6.34 2.54
CA ARG A 114 -3.10 7.62 2.12
C ARG A 114 -3.36 7.66 0.61
N ALA A 115 -2.43 7.17 -0.20
CA ALA A 115 -2.60 7.10 -1.65
C ALA A 115 -3.73 6.16 -2.08
N ALA A 116 -3.86 4.99 -1.44
CA ALA A 116 -4.96 4.06 -1.69
C ALA A 116 -6.32 4.71 -1.38
N ILE A 117 -6.43 5.41 -0.24
CA ILE A 117 -7.67 6.11 0.13
C ILE A 117 -7.98 7.24 -0.87
N ALA A 118 -6.99 8.04 -1.27
CA ALA A 118 -7.22 9.12 -2.22
C ALA A 118 -7.62 8.63 -3.61
N ALA A 119 -7.09 7.49 -4.06
CA ALA A 119 -7.48 6.88 -5.33
C ALA A 119 -8.88 6.23 -5.31
N SER A 120 -9.47 6.05 -4.12
CA SER A 120 -10.81 5.49 -3.94
C SER A 120 -11.93 6.54 -3.85
N ARG A 121 -11.59 7.82 -3.98
CA ARG A 121 -12.52 8.97 -3.98
C ARG A 121 -12.67 9.53 -5.38
#